data_AF-A0A4V4HI55-F1
#
_entry.id   AF-A0A4V4HI55-F1
#
_cell.length_a   1.000
_cell.length_b   1.000
_cell.length_c   1.000
_cell.angle_alpha   90.00
_cell.angle_beta   90.00
_cell.angle_gamma   90.00
#
_symmetry.space_group_name_H-M   'P 1'
#
loop_
_entity.id
_entity.type
_entity.pdbx_description
1 polymer ?
#
loop_
_entity_poly.entity_id
_entity_poly.type
_entity_poly.pdbx_seq_one_letter_code
_entity_poly.pdbx_strand_id
1 'polypeptide(L)'
;MVKQVYAISCINVGVGPGGTTSMLARIVIVDFQGQTILDTYVQPTMKVTDYRTAQTGIESQHLYSRSAASFDAIQKYVANTIEGHILVGHNLWHDLSVLGISHPAVDTRDVNVTLYQSFRNANHVIGLQTLSWQLMWKRRQEGEQNPLENARAALDLYISFGFSA
;
A
#
# COMPACT_ATOMS: atom_id res chain seq x y z
N MET A 1 7.77 -1.96 -25.25
CA MET A 1 7.70 -2.85 -24.08
C MET A 1 6.27 -2.83 -23.58
N VAL A 2 5.65 -3.98 -23.31
CA VAL A 2 4.29 -4.02 -22.76
C VAL A 2 4.39 -3.72 -21.27
N LYS A 3 3.69 -2.69 -20.79
CA LYS A 3 3.66 -2.38 -19.35
C LYS A 3 2.79 -3.41 -18.65
N GLN A 4 3.32 -4.01 -17.59
CA GLN A 4 2.56 -4.81 -16.63
C GLN A 4 1.94 -3.90 -15.57
N VAL A 5 0.93 -4.43 -14.86
CA VAL A 5 0.26 -3.73 -13.78
C VAL A 5 0.60 -4.43 -12.47
N TYR A 6 1.03 -3.66 -11.48
CA TYR A 6 1.28 -4.13 -10.12
C TYR A 6 0.44 -3.34 -9.14
N ALA A 7 -0.13 -4.01 -8.15
CA ALA A 7 -0.81 -3.36 -7.04
C ALA A 7 0.02 -3.45 -5.76
N ILE A 8 0.18 -2.32 -5.08
CA ILE A 8 0.97 -2.19 -3.85
C ILE A 8 0.10 -1.76 -2.68
N SER A 9 0.45 -2.23 -1.49
CA SER A 9 -0.13 -1.80 -0.23
C SER A 9 0.92 -1.88 0.87
N CYS A 10 1.10 -0.78 1.59
CA CYS A 10 2.04 -0.69 2.70
C CYS A 10 1.32 -0.60 4.05
N ILE A 11 1.96 -1.18 5.06
CA ILE A 11 1.62 -0.96 6.47
C ILE A 11 2.78 -0.26 7.13
N ASN A 12 2.47 0.80 7.87
CA ASN A 12 3.45 1.68 8.46
C ASN A 12 3.33 1.69 9.99
N VAL A 13 4.48 1.75 10.65
CA VAL A 13 4.63 2.03 12.09
C VAL A 13 5.08 3.48 12.31
N GLY A 14 4.92 3.97 13.53
CA GLY A 14 5.37 5.29 13.96
C GLY A 14 6.78 5.26 14.57
N VAL A 15 7.64 6.16 14.09
CA VAL A 15 8.97 6.46 14.66
C VAL A 15 9.06 7.92 15.10
N GLY A 16 10.10 8.23 15.88
CA GLY A 16 10.36 9.58 16.40
C GLY A 16 9.46 9.97 17.58
N PRO A 17 9.55 11.23 18.08
CA PRO A 17 8.74 11.68 19.20
C PRO A 17 7.24 11.46 18.95
N GLY A 18 6.62 10.62 19.78
CA GLY A 18 5.19 10.30 19.69
C GLY A 18 4.76 9.48 18.48
N GLY A 19 5.67 8.84 17.72
CA GLY A 19 5.29 8.01 16.56
C GLY A 19 4.71 8.78 15.38
N THR A 20 5.02 10.07 15.30
CA THR A 20 4.49 11.02 14.31
C THR A 20 5.00 10.77 12.90
N THR A 21 6.18 10.16 12.74
CA THR A 21 6.76 9.86 11.43
C THR A 21 6.44 8.42 11.05
N SER A 22 5.82 8.21 9.88
CA SER A 22 5.55 6.87 9.37
C SER A 22 6.82 6.21 8.81
N MET A 23 7.02 4.94 9.13
CA MET A 23 8.08 4.08 8.60
C MET A 23 7.47 2.75 8.14
N LEU A 24 7.97 2.21 7.03
CA LEU A 24 7.50 0.94 6.46
C LEU A 24 7.72 -0.22 7.44
N ALA A 25 6.69 -1.03 7.64
CA ALA A 25 6.72 -2.21 8.50
C ALA A 25 6.36 -3.50 7.78
N ARG A 26 5.46 -3.44 6.80
CA ARG A 26 5.12 -4.57 5.91
C ARG A 26 4.72 -4.02 4.55
N ILE A 27 5.11 -4.73 3.50
CA ILE A 27 4.78 -4.38 2.12
C ILE A 27 4.23 -5.60 1.41
N VAL A 28 3.20 -5.38 0.60
CA VAL A 28 2.67 -6.38 -0.32
C VAL A 28 2.62 -5.82 -1.73
N ILE A 29 3.07 -6.63 -2.70
CA ILE A 29 2.92 -6.41 -4.13
C ILE A 29 2.22 -7.61 -4.74
N VAL A 30 1.19 -7.35 -5.55
CA VAL A 30 0.51 -8.36 -6.36
C VAL A 30 0.57 -8.00 -7.85
N ASP A 31 0.52 -9.01 -8.70
CA ASP A 31 0.37 -8.83 -10.14
C ASP A 31 -1.08 -8.49 -10.55
N PHE A 32 -1.31 -8.33 -11.86
CA PHE A 32 -2.63 -8.07 -12.43
C PHE A 32 -3.66 -9.19 -12.18
N GLN A 33 -3.22 -10.42 -11.90
CA GLN A 33 -4.10 -11.53 -11.55
C GLN A 33 -4.39 -11.59 -10.03
N GLY A 34 -3.79 -10.69 -9.24
CA GLY A 34 -3.87 -10.69 -7.78
C GLY A 34 -2.97 -11.73 -7.11
N GLN A 35 -2.02 -12.32 -7.85
CA GLN A 35 -1.03 -13.25 -7.30
C GLN A 35 0.08 -12.47 -6.59
N THR A 36 0.47 -12.96 -5.41
CA THR A 36 1.47 -12.31 -4.57
C THR A 36 2.86 -12.43 -5.17
N ILE A 37 3.49 -11.30 -5.45
CA ILE A 37 4.88 -11.18 -5.89
C ILE A 37 5.79 -10.98 -4.67
N LEU A 38 5.35 -10.14 -3.73
CA LEU A 38 6.07 -9.81 -2.51
C LEU A 38 5.07 -9.71 -1.37
N ASP A 39 5.35 -10.34 -0.24
CA ASP A 39 4.68 -10.10 1.04
C ASP A 39 5.72 -10.32 2.14
N THR A 40 6.18 -9.22 2.74
CA THR A 40 7.25 -9.32 3.73
C THR A 40 7.23 -8.18 4.73
N TYR A 41 7.70 -8.50 5.94
CA TYR A 41 7.97 -7.53 6.99
C TYR A 41 9.31 -6.85 6.74
N VAL A 42 9.40 -5.58 7.12
CA VAL A 42 10.56 -4.73 6.87
C VAL A 42 11.19 -4.32 8.18
N GLN A 43 12.51 -4.49 8.29
CA GLN A 43 13.28 -4.06 9.44
C GLN A 43 13.30 -2.53 9.51
N PRO A 44 12.92 -1.94 10.65
CA PRO A 44 12.89 -0.49 10.80
C PRO A 44 14.32 0.07 10.87
N THR A 45 14.55 1.21 10.23
CA THR A 45 15.85 1.91 10.28
C THR A 45 15.98 2.84 11.49
N MET A 46 14.88 3.09 12.20
CA MET A 46 14.82 3.87 13.44
C MET A 46 14.04 3.12 14.51
N LYS A 47 14.24 3.51 15.78
CA LYS A 47 13.46 2.93 16.89
C LYS A 47 11.97 3.23 16.70
N VAL A 48 11.18 2.16 16.63
CA VAL A 48 9.72 2.22 16.61
C VAL A 48 9.21 2.67 17.98
N THR A 49 8.41 3.72 17.98
CA THR A 49 7.79 4.31 19.19
C THR A 49 6.30 4.00 19.25
N ASP A 50 5.66 3.75 18.11
CA ASP A 50 4.26 3.35 18.04
C ASP A 50 4.09 2.29 16.93
N TYR A 51 3.67 1.08 17.30
CA TYR A 51 3.45 0.00 16.34
C TYR A 51 2.08 0.07 15.66
N ARG A 52 1.17 0.91 16.18
CA ARG A 52 -0.22 1.01 15.71
C ARG A 52 -0.94 -0.35 15.72
N THR A 53 -0.57 -1.24 16.64
CA THR A 53 -0.94 -2.66 16.65
C THR A 53 -2.44 -2.90 16.59
N ALA A 54 -3.25 -2.08 17.28
CA ALA A 54 -4.71 -2.19 17.24
C ALA A 54 -5.31 -2.07 15.82
N GLN A 55 -4.60 -1.41 14.90
CA GLN A 55 -5.01 -1.22 13.51
C GLN A 55 -4.24 -2.17 12.58
N THR A 56 -2.96 -2.38 12.83
CA THR A 56 -2.02 -3.00 11.88
C THR A 56 -1.69 -4.46 12.18
N GLY A 57 -1.92 -4.94 13.40
CA GLY A 57 -1.44 -6.25 13.86
C GLY A 57 0.08 -6.37 13.97
N ILE A 58 0.83 -5.28 13.76
CA ILE A 58 2.30 -5.32 13.80
C ILE A 58 2.76 -5.33 15.26
N GLU A 59 3.73 -6.20 15.52
CA GLU A 59 4.39 -6.34 16.81
C GLU A 59 5.90 -6.34 16.58
N SER A 60 6.66 -6.08 17.65
CA SER A 60 8.12 -6.07 17.59
C SER A 60 8.71 -7.37 17.02
N GLN A 61 8.14 -8.53 17.40
CA GLN A 61 8.61 -9.84 16.93
C GLN A 61 8.52 -10.00 15.40
N HIS A 62 7.55 -9.34 14.75
CA HIS A 62 7.44 -9.38 13.28
C HIS A 62 8.61 -8.65 12.62
N LEU A 63 8.96 -7.47 13.13
CA LEU A 63 9.96 -6.58 12.54
C LEU A 63 11.41 -6.99 12.81
N TYR A 64 11.67 -7.68 13.92
CA TYR A 64 13.00 -8.17 14.31
C TYR A 64 13.17 -9.68 14.10
N SER A 65 12.24 -10.32 13.38
CA SER A 65 12.36 -11.72 12.99
C SER A 65 13.49 -11.94 11.97
N ARG A 66 14.00 -13.17 11.89
CA ARG A 66 14.99 -13.55 10.86
C ARG A 66 14.45 -13.47 9.43
N SER A 67 13.12 -13.48 9.28
CA SER A 67 12.42 -13.37 7.99
C SER A 67 12.17 -11.93 7.56
N ALA A 68 12.33 -10.94 8.46
CA ALA A 68 12.16 -9.54 8.10
C ALA A 68 13.31 -9.07 7.21
N ALA A 69 12.98 -8.46 6.07
CA ALA A 69 13.94 -7.96 5.12
C ALA A 69 14.45 -6.57 5.53
N SER A 70 15.70 -6.26 5.22
CA SER A 70 16.24 -4.91 5.42
C SER A 70 15.53 -3.89 4.53
N PHE A 71 15.29 -2.68 5.04
CA PHE A 71 14.66 -1.60 4.28
C PHE A 71 15.36 -1.32 2.93
N ASP A 72 16.69 -1.25 2.90
CA ASP A 72 17.47 -0.99 1.67
C ASP A 72 17.22 -2.05 0.58
N ALA A 73 17.19 -3.33 0.95
CA ALA A 73 16.91 -4.41 0.01
C ALA A 73 15.49 -4.32 -0.55
N ILE A 74 14.50 -4.00 0.30
CA ILE A 74 13.11 -3.84 -0.12
C ILE A 74 12.94 -2.61 -0.99
N GLN A 75 13.55 -1.48 -0.63
CA GLN A 75 13.50 -0.26 -1.42
C GLN A 75 14.02 -0.50 -2.84
N LYS A 76 15.19 -1.15 -2.98
CA LYS A 76 15.77 -1.50 -4.28
C LYS A 76 14.90 -2.49 -5.06
N TYR A 77 14.39 -3.53 -4.39
CA TYR A 77 13.53 -4.51 -5.02
C TYR A 77 12.24 -3.87 -5.58
N VAL A 78 11.59 -3.04 -4.77
CA VAL A 78 10.34 -2.36 -5.14
C VAL A 78 10.61 -1.39 -6.29
N ALA A 79 11.65 -0.57 -6.20
CA ALA A 79 12.02 0.39 -7.25
C ALA A 79 12.22 -0.30 -8.61
N ASN A 80 12.98 -1.40 -8.63
CA ASN A 80 13.22 -2.17 -9.84
C ASN A 80 11.94 -2.89 -10.35
N THR A 81 11.06 -3.32 -9.45
CA THR A 81 9.82 -4.02 -9.82
C THR A 81 8.84 -3.07 -10.50
N ILE A 82 8.70 -1.85 -10.01
CA ILE A 82 7.72 -0.88 -10.52
C ILE A 82 8.25 -0.07 -11.72
N GLU A 83 9.57 -0.04 -11.94
CA GLU A 83 10.18 0.75 -13.00
C GLU A 83 9.63 0.37 -14.39
N GLY A 84 9.06 1.34 -15.10
CA GLY A 84 8.48 1.13 -16.43
C GLY A 84 7.12 0.41 -16.46
N HIS A 85 6.51 0.19 -15.30
CA HIS A 85 5.23 -0.53 -15.13
C HIS A 85 4.14 0.40 -14.60
N ILE A 86 2.89 -0.06 -14.60
CA ILE A 86 1.76 0.69 -14.03
C ILE A 86 1.62 0.29 -12.56
N LEU A 87 1.57 1.29 -11.68
CA LEU A 87 1.42 1.09 -10.24
C LEU A 87 0.00 1.45 -9.79
N VAL A 88 -0.68 0.51 -9.16
CA VAL A 88 -2.03 0.65 -8.62
C VAL A 88 -1.99 0.55 -7.10
N GLY A 89 -2.82 1.31 -6.40
CA GLY A 89 -2.93 1.24 -4.94
C GLY A 89 -3.81 2.34 -4.39
N HIS A 90 -3.84 2.47 -3.07
CA HIS A 90 -4.60 3.50 -2.36
C HIS A 90 -3.65 4.41 -1.60
N ASN A 91 -3.75 5.72 -1.82
CA ASN A 91 -2.86 6.72 -1.21
C ASN A 91 -1.38 6.49 -1.55
N LEU A 92 -1.09 6.18 -2.82
CA LEU A 92 0.22 5.78 -3.33
C LEU A 92 1.31 6.82 -3.05
N TRP A 93 0.96 8.11 -3.01
CA TRP A 93 1.89 9.18 -2.68
C TRP A 93 2.47 9.04 -1.27
N HIS A 94 1.66 8.57 -0.32
CA HIS A 94 2.15 8.29 1.04
C HIS A 94 3.09 7.08 1.04
N ASP A 95 2.70 5.99 0.39
CA ASP A 95 3.48 4.76 0.33
C ASP A 95 4.83 4.98 -0.36
N LEU A 96 4.84 5.67 -1.50
CA LEU A 96 6.05 6.04 -2.23
C LEU A 96 6.95 6.99 -1.42
N SER A 97 6.36 7.92 -0.68
CA SER A 97 7.10 8.82 0.22
C SER A 97 7.78 8.05 1.36
N VAL A 98 7.06 7.12 2.00
CA VAL A 98 7.61 6.26 3.07
C VAL A 98 8.70 5.32 2.53
N LEU A 99 8.53 4.80 1.31
CA LEU A 99 9.55 4.01 0.62
C LEU A 99 10.72 4.86 0.13
N GLY A 100 10.58 6.18 0.00
CA GLY A 100 11.58 7.05 -0.61
C GLY A 100 11.81 6.76 -2.09
N ILE A 101 10.78 6.32 -2.82
CA ILE A 101 10.84 5.96 -4.24
C ILE A 101 9.98 6.93 -5.05
N SER A 102 10.43 7.30 -6.24
CA SER A 102 9.66 8.10 -7.18
C SER A 102 9.05 7.20 -8.26
N HIS A 103 7.81 7.48 -8.67
CA HIS A 103 7.15 6.78 -9.77
C HIS A 103 6.48 7.80 -10.71
N PRO A 104 6.54 7.64 -12.05
CA PRO A 104 5.92 8.57 -12.98
C PRO A 104 4.41 8.72 -12.72
N ALA A 105 3.92 9.96 -12.61
CA ALA A 105 2.50 10.23 -12.38
C ALA A 105 1.61 9.64 -13.49
N VAL A 106 2.09 9.63 -14.73
CA VAL A 106 1.40 9.05 -15.90
C VAL A 106 1.17 7.54 -15.79
N ASP A 107 1.97 6.84 -14.99
CA ASP A 107 1.88 5.40 -14.76
C ASP A 107 1.37 5.05 -13.36
N THR A 108 1.04 6.06 -12.54
CA THR A 108 0.50 5.89 -11.19
C THR A 108 -1.02 5.94 -11.25
N ARG A 109 -1.69 4.97 -10.61
CA ARG A 109 -3.14 4.81 -10.59
C ARG A 109 -3.60 4.69 -9.14
N ASP A 110 -3.73 5.84 -8.50
CA ASP A 110 -4.22 5.91 -7.13
C ASP A 110 -5.75 5.87 -7.12
N VAL A 111 -6.32 4.77 -6.61
CA VAL A 111 -7.76 4.56 -6.57
C VAL A 111 -8.47 5.57 -5.67
N ASN A 112 -7.77 6.14 -4.68
CA ASN A 112 -8.32 7.22 -3.87
C ASN A 112 -8.58 8.44 -4.74
N VAL A 113 -7.58 8.90 -5.51
CA VAL A 113 -7.68 10.12 -6.33
C VAL A 113 -8.68 9.97 -7.47
N THR A 114 -8.70 8.81 -8.12
CA THR A 114 -9.58 8.61 -9.28
C THR A 114 -11.03 8.42 -8.88
N LEU A 115 -11.31 7.69 -7.79
CA LEU A 115 -12.68 7.48 -7.34
C LEU A 115 -13.22 8.69 -6.57
N TYR A 116 -12.35 9.52 -6.00
CA TYR A 116 -12.70 10.81 -5.41
C TYR A 116 -13.44 11.74 -6.40
N GLN A 117 -13.06 11.75 -7.68
CA GLN A 117 -13.75 12.57 -8.69
C GLN A 117 -15.18 12.12 -8.96
N SER A 118 -15.46 10.82 -8.82
CA SER A 118 -16.81 10.26 -8.93
C SER A 118 -17.68 10.57 -7.70
N PHE A 119 -17.06 10.76 -6.52
CA PHE A 119 -17.70 11.17 -5.28
C PHE A 119 -17.48 12.67 -5.00
N ARG A 120 -18.10 13.53 -5.82
CA ARG A 120 -17.94 15.00 -5.90
C ARG A 120 -18.08 15.85 -4.60
N ASN A 121 -18.08 15.31 -3.39
CA ASN A 121 -18.37 16.05 -2.14
C ASN A 121 -17.46 15.75 -0.92
N ALA A 122 -16.36 15.03 -1.04
CA ALA A 122 -15.48 14.77 0.11
C ALA A 122 -14.25 15.67 0.07
N ASN A 123 -14.10 16.70 0.91
CA ASN A 123 -12.83 17.45 1.05
C ASN A 123 -11.72 16.66 1.81
N HIS A 124 -11.83 15.33 1.87
CA HIS A 124 -10.99 14.45 2.69
C HIS A 124 -10.63 13.17 1.95
N VAL A 125 -9.48 12.59 2.28
CA VAL A 125 -9.06 11.26 1.81
C VAL A 125 -10.12 10.24 2.25
N ILE A 126 -10.77 9.61 1.29
CA ILE A 126 -11.75 8.55 1.56
C ILE A 126 -10.94 7.27 1.79
N GLY A 127 -11.11 6.63 2.95
CA GLY A 127 -10.42 5.37 3.25
C GLY A 127 -10.78 4.30 2.23
N LEU A 128 -9.82 3.44 1.87
CA LEU A 128 -10.01 2.35 0.91
C LEU A 128 -11.25 1.51 1.25
N GLN A 129 -11.51 1.32 2.55
CA GLN A 129 -12.66 0.58 3.06
C GLN A 129 -14.00 1.21 2.69
N THR A 130 -14.10 2.54 2.80
CA THR A 130 -15.29 3.28 2.42
C THR A 130 -15.50 3.17 0.91
N LEU A 131 -14.43 3.23 0.11
CA LEU A 131 -14.50 3.03 -1.34
C LEU A 131 -14.92 1.59 -1.69
N SER A 132 -14.30 0.56 -1.11
CA SER A 132 -14.68 -0.84 -1.37
C SER A 132 -16.10 -1.17 -0.92
N TRP A 133 -16.55 -0.60 0.20
CA TRP A 133 -17.92 -0.76 0.68
C TRP A 133 -18.93 -0.07 -0.24
N GLN A 134 -18.69 1.20 -0.59
CA GLN A 134 -19.61 2.00 -1.39
C GLN A 134 -19.66 1.57 -2.85
N LEU A 135 -18.55 1.10 -3.41
CA LEU A 135 -18.44 0.79 -4.84
C LEU A 135 -18.53 -0.70 -5.15
N MET A 136 -18.06 -1.58 -4.26
CA MET A 136 -18.05 -3.03 -4.51
C MET A 136 -18.93 -3.82 -3.54
N TRP A 137 -19.65 -3.15 -2.62
CA TRP A 137 -20.43 -3.80 -1.55
C TRP A 137 -19.64 -4.84 -0.73
N LYS A 138 -18.31 -4.82 -0.79
CA LYS A 138 -17.45 -5.70 0.00
C LYS A 138 -17.36 -5.12 1.42
N ARG A 139 -17.97 -5.80 2.40
CA ARG A 139 -17.76 -5.47 3.82
C ARG A 139 -16.32 -5.78 4.19
N ARG A 140 -15.77 -4.94 5.05
CA ARG A 140 -14.52 -5.23 5.76
C ARG A 140 -14.65 -6.58 6.48
N GLN A 141 -13.59 -7.38 6.49
CA GLN A 141 -13.43 -8.36 7.56
C GLN A 141 -13.15 -7.58 8.86
N GLU A 142 -13.92 -7.80 9.92
CA GLU A 142 -13.63 -7.24 11.24
C GLU A 142 -12.24 -7.72 11.68
N GLY A 143 -11.34 -6.79 12.01
CA GLY A 143 -9.96 -7.12 12.41
C GLY A 143 -8.89 -6.16 11.89
N GLU A 144 -7.65 -6.61 12.00
CA GLU A 144 -6.42 -5.91 11.63
C GLU A 144 -6.36 -5.62 10.12
N GLN A 145 -5.59 -4.60 9.73
CA GLN A 145 -5.36 -4.29 8.32
C GLN A 145 -4.56 -5.42 7.64
N ASN A 146 -5.15 -6.03 6.62
CA ASN A 146 -4.45 -6.99 5.77
C ASN A 146 -3.95 -6.31 4.48
N PRO A 147 -2.64 -6.07 4.33
CA PRO A 147 -2.11 -5.40 3.14
C PRO A 147 -2.36 -6.17 1.84
N LEU A 148 -2.40 -7.51 1.87
CA LEU A 148 -2.67 -8.33 0.68
C LEU A 148 -4.11 -8.14 0.19
N GLU A 149 -5.07 -8.13 1.11
CA GLU A 149 -6.46 -7.86 0.75
C GLU A 149 -6.63 -6.43 0.24
N ASN A 150 -5.94 -5.45 0.85
CA ASN A 150 -5.97 -4.06 0.39
C ASN A 150 -5.40 -3.91 -1.03
N ALA A 151 -4.26 -4.55 -1.34
CA ALA A 151 -3.64 -4.49 -2.66
C ALA A 151 -4.58 -5.09 -3.72
N ARG A 152 -5.20 -6.23 -3.43
CA ARG A 152 -6.20 -6.87 -4.30
C ARG A 152 -7.46 -6.03 -4.44
N ALA A 153 -7.95 -5.42 -3.37
CA ALA A 153 -9.13 -4.55 -3.43
C ALA A 153 -8.87 -3.29 -4.27
N ALA A 154 -7.68 -2.70 -4.17
CA ALA A 154 -7.28 -1.58 -5.02
C ALA A 154 -7.21 -2.01 -6.50
N LEU A 155 -6.66 -3.19 -6.78
CA LEU A 155 -6.62 -3.76 -8.12
C LEU A 155 -8.04 -4.04 -8.67
N ASP A 156 -8.91 -4.63 -7.86
CA ASP A 156 -10.31 -4.89 -8.22
C ASP A 156 -11.04 -3.59 -8.59
N LEU A 157 -10.85 -2.53 -7.79
CA LEU A 157 -11.40 -1.21 -8.07
C LEU A 157 -10.85 -0.63 -9.37
N TYR A 158 -9.54 -0.79 -9.61
CA TYR A 158 -8.89 -0.37 -10.86
C TYR A 158 -9.45 -1.08 -12.09
N ILE A 159 -9.68 -2.39 -12.00
CA ILE A 159 -10.24 -3.20 -13.10
C ILE A 159 -11.74 -2.85 -13.30
N SER A 160 -12.50 -2.74 -12.21
CA SER A 160 -13.96 -2.60 -12.26
C SER A 160 -14.42 -1.23 -12.72
N PHE A 161 -13.71 -0.17 -12.33
CA PHE A 161 -14.09 1.21 -12.64
C PHE A 161 -13.37 1.78 -13.86
N GLY A 162 -12.80 0.90 -14.69
CA GLY A 162 -12.39 1.24 -16.04
C GLY A 162 -11.47 2.45 -16.09
N PHE A 163 -10.29 2.33 -15.51
CA PHE A 163 -9.16 3.24 -15.79
C PHE A 163 -8.62 2.92 -17.19
N SER A 164 -9.49 3.01 -18.20
CA SER A 164 -9.18 2.64 -19.57
C SER A 164 -8.22 3.67 -20.17
N ALA A 165 -7.01 3.18 -20.44
CA ALA A 165 -5.98 3.65 -21.38
C ALA A 165 -5.63 5.15 -21.37
#